data_AF-A0A151UD65-F1
#
_entry.id   AF-A0A151UD65-F1
#
_cell.length_a   1.000
_cell.length_b   1.000
_cell.length_c   1.000
_cell.angle_alpha   90.00
_cell.angle_beta   90.00
_cell.angle_gamma   90.00
#
_symmetry.space_group_name_H-M   'P 1'
#
loop_
_entity.id
_entity.type
_entity.pdbx_description
1 polymer ?
#
loop_
_entity_poly.entity_id
_entity_poly.type
_entity_poly.pdbx_seq_one_letter_code
_entity_poly.pdbx_strand_id
1 'polypeptide(L)'
;MTEARWLNNNYKPTTNEYLHTSTISCCCSLMAVTSYIGMGDIATENIFKWFEQKRGHVSSFLECYMNQYDEFREAAIHECQKRITDSWKVINEECLMPTNVPMPFLKRIFNLTCFIDVFYKDKDNFTHSKVIMKTSIKALLIDPVPI
;
A
#
# COMPACT_ATOMS: atom_id res chain seq x y z
N MET A 1 12.70 2.47 11.43
CA MET A 1 13.68 3.29 12.16
C MET A 1 13.09 4.65 12.46
N THR A 2 12.57 5.42 11.50
CA THR A 2 11.91 6.72 11.80
C THR A 2 10.69 6.57 12.70
N GLU A 3 9.74 5.71 12.36
CA GLU A 3 8.51 5.60 13.17
C GLU A 3 8.76 4.79 14.46
N ALA A 4 9.68 3.82 14.46
CA ALA A 4 10.13 3.18 15.70
C ALA A 4 10.80 4.19 16.66
N ARG A 5 11.50 5.20 16.13
CA ARG A 5 11.99 6.34 16.93
C ARG A 5 10.84 7.21 17.40
N TRP A 6 9.77 7.38 16.63
CA TRP A 6 8.59 8.10 17.10
C TRP A 6 7.96 7.40 18.29
N LEU A 7 7.73 6.09 18.20
CA LEU A 7 7.21 5.29 19.31
C LEU A 7 8.11 5.36 20.55
N ASN A 8 9.41 5.11 20.40
CA ASN A 8 10.34 5.09 21.54
C ASN A 8 10.50 6.46 22.22
N ASN A 9 10.28 7.55 21.50
CA ASN A 9 10.37 8.91 22.04
C ASN A 9 8.99 9.52 22.35
N ASN A 10 7.90 8.75 22.26
CA ASN A 10 6.51 9.24 22.39
C ASN A 10 6.20 10.46 21.49
N TYR A 11 6.85 10.54 20.34
CA TYR A 11 6.68 11.64 19.40
C TYR A 11 5.45 11.39 18.52
N LYS A 12 4.61 12.42 18.37
CA LYS A 12 3.41 12.39 17.53
C LYS A 12 3.70 13.13 16.22
N PRO A 13 3.79 12.44 15.07
CA PRO A 13 4.05 13.08 13.79
C PRO A 13 2.82 13.83 13.28
N THR A 14 3.04 14.82 12.42
CA THR A 14 1.95 15.42 11.63
C THR A 14 1.44 14.44 10.57
N THR A 15 0.24 14.67 10.04
CA THR A 15 -0.37 13.88 8.96
C THR A 15 0.53 13.81 7.74
N ASN A 16 1.15 14.93 7.35
CA ASN A 16 2.02 14.98 6.18
C ASN A 16 3.33 14.22 6.39
N GLU A 17 3.95 14.35 7.57
CA GLU A 17 5.15 13.59 7.94
C GLU A 17 4.88 12.09 8.00
N TYR A 18 3.72 11.72 8.56
CA TYR A 18 3.26 10.34 8.55
C TYR A 18 3.07 9.82 7.13
N LEU A 19 2.35 10.54 6.26
CA LEU A 19 2.09 10.10 4.88
C LEU A 19 3.37 9.92 4.06
N HIS A 20 4.33 10.83 4.20
CA HIS A 20 5.64 10.71 3.55
C HIS A 20 6.36 9.44 4.02
N THR A 21 6.33 9.17 5.32
CA THR A 21 6.99 8.01 5.91
C THR A 21 6.23 6.71 5.61
N SER A 22 4.90 6.74 5.59
CA SER A 22 4.01 5.59 5.39
C SER A 22 4.11 5.06 3.97
N THR A 23 4.20 5.94 2.96
CA THR A 23 4.44 5.59 1.55
C THR A 23 5.70 4.74 1.41
N ILE A 24 6.74 5.08 2.19
CA ILE A 24 8.02 4.39 2.16
C ILE A 24 8.00 3.11 3.02
N SER A 25 7.24 3.12 4.11
CA SER A 25 7.08 1.98 5.01
C SER A 25 6.15 0.89 4.48
N CYS A 26 5.22 1.23 3.56
CA CYS A 26 4.29 0.30 2.90
C CYS A 26 5.13 -0.81 2.27
N CYS A 27 4.97 -2.05 2.74
CA CYS A 27 5.65 -3.22 2.18
C CYS A 27 5.44 -3.35 0.66
N CYS A 28 4.43 -2.67 0.12
CA CYS A 28 4.08 -2.46 -1.28
C CYS A 28 5.31 -2.12 -2.16
N SER A 29 6.19 -1.25 -1.68
CA SER A 29 7.41 -0.83 -2.39
C SER A 29 8.43 -1.97 -2.48
N LEU A 30 8.66 -2.70 -1.38
CA LEU A 30 9.53 -3.88 -1.36
C LEU A 30 8.94 -5.06 -2.15
N MET A 31 7.63 -5.26 -2.08
CA MET A 31 6.92 -6.29 -2.82
C MET A 31 7.00 -6.03 -4.33
N ALA A 32 6.85 -4.78 -4.77
CA ALA A 32 7.05 -4.42 -6.17
C ALA A 32 8.48 -4.75 -6.64
N VAL A 33 9.49 -4.31 -5.87
CA VAL A 33 10.91 -4.56 -6.15
C VAL A 33 11.24 -6.05 -6.25
N THR A 34 10.87 -6.85 -5.25
CA THR A 34 11.09 -8.31 -5.25
C THR A 34 10.34 -9.00 -6.39
N SER A 35 9.16 -8.51 -6.74
CA SER A 35 8.40 -9.03 -7.87
C SER A 35 9.09 -8.77 -9.21
N TYR A 36 9.81 -7.65 -9.34
CA TYR A 36 10.59 -7.32 -10.54
C TYR A 36 11.86 -8.16 -10.67
N ILE A 37 12.51 -8.52 -9.56
CA ILE A 37 13.66 -9.45 -9.57
C ILE A 37 13.27 -10.78 -10.22
N GLY A 38 12.05 -11.27 -9.95
CA GLY A 38 11.52 -12.48 -10.57
C GLY A 38 11.21 -12.38 -12.06
N MET A 39 11.39 -11.22 -12.70
CA MET A 39 11.13 -11.00 -14.14
C MET A 39 12.40 -11.08 -15.01
N GLY A 40 13.58 -11.38 -14.44
CA GLY A 40 14.84 -11.51 -15.20
C GLY A 40 15.44 -10.16 -15.63
N ASP A 41 16.13 -10.14 -16.78
CA ASP A 41 17.02 -9.04 -17.27
C ASP A 41 16.36 -7.66 -17.47
N ILE A 42 15.06 -7.52 -17.19
CA ILE A 42 14.31 -6.26 -17.33
C ILE A 42 14.45 -5.37 -16.07
N ALA A 43 14.97 -5.91 -14.98
CA ALA A 43 15.16 -5.18 -13.72
C ALA A 43 16.54 -4.49 -13.69
N THR A 44 16.58 -3.19 -14.01
CA THR A 44 17.83 -2.41 -14.04
C THR A 44 18.22 -1.84 -12.66
N GLU A 45 19.52 -1.71 -12.41
CA GLU A 45 20.11 -1.19 -11.15
C GLU A 45 19.54 0.18 -10.72
N ASN A 46 19.17 1.01 -11.70
CA ASN A 46 18.56 2.33 -11.48
C ASN A 46 17.20 2.26 -10.77
N ILE A 47 16.44 1.18 -10.97
CA ILE A 47 15.14 0.97 -10.31
C ILE A 47 15.39 0.69 -8.83
N PHE A 48 16.29 -0.25 -8.51
CA PHE A 48 16.58 -0.68 -7.14
C PHE A 48 17.17 0.42 -6.24
N LYS A 49 18.03 1.29 -6.79
CA LYS A 49 18.73 2.34 -6.03
C LYS A 49 17.81 3.42 -5.46
N TRP A 50 16.64 3.65 -6.06
CA TRP A 50 15.63 4.60 -5.57
C TRP A 50 14.80 4.03 -4.40
N PHE A 51 14.58 2.71 -4.37
CA PHE A 51 13.68 2.06 -3.41
C PHE A 51 14.31 1.71 -2.05
N GLU A 52 15.62 1.52 -1.99
CA GLU A 52 16.31 0.91 -0.83
C GLU A 52 16.49 1.83 0.40
N GLN A 53 16.16 3.13 0.33
CA GLN A 53 16.76 4.07 1.30
C GLN A 53 16.08 4.27 2.66
N LYS A 54 14.84 3.84 2.96
CA LYS A 54 14.24 4.11 4.30
C LYS A 54 13.20 3.05 4.73
N ARG A 55 13.18 2.66 6.01
CA ARG A 55 12.12 1.81 6.61
C ARG A 55 11.79 2.15 8.06
N GLY A 56 10.49 2.19 8.43
CA GLY A 56 9.86 1.41 9.53
C GLY A 56 9.09 2.15 10.63
N HIS A 57 7.75 1.93 10.74
CA HIS A 57 6.96 1.35 11.87
C HIS A 57 6.51 2.15 13.13
N VAL A 58 5.35 2.84 13.13
CA VAL A 58 4.38 3.25 14.18
C VAL A 58 3.94 4.75 14.22
N SER A 59 2.77 4.99 13.62
CA SER A 59 1.60 5.83 14.02
C SER A 59 0.51 5.49 12.97
N SER A 60 -0.79 5.74 13.16
CA SER A 60 -1.78 5.54 12.07
C SER A 60 -2.20 6.87 11.44
N PHE A 61 -2.62 6.87 10.16
CA PHE A 61 -3.15 8.08 9.50
C PHE A 61 -4.27 8.71 10.34
N LEU A 62 -5.18 7.89 10.85
CA LEU A 62 -6.32 8.33 11.66
C LEU A 62 -5.86 9.05 12.93
N GLU A 63 -4.90 8.49 13.65
CA GLU A 63 -4.36 9.12 14.86
C GLU A 63 -3.61 10.41 14.54
N CYS A 64 -2.82 10.46 13.47
CA CYS A 64 -2.11 11.67 13.08
C CYS A 64 -3.09 12.79 12.69
N TYR A 65 -4.12 12.45 11.92
CA TYR A 65 -5.13 13.39 11.46
C TYR A 65 -5.99 13.93 12.61
N MET A 66 -6.52 13.04 13.45
CA MET A 66 -7.31 13.44 14.62
C MET A 66 -6.51 14.33 15.58
N ASN A 67 -5.24 13.99 15.85
CA ASN A 67 -4.38 14.80 16.72
C ASN A 67 -3.99 16.15 16.12
N GLN A 68 -3.86 16.25 14.78
CA GLN A 68 -3.43 17.48 14.12
C GLN A 68 -4.58 18.49 13.96
N TYR A 69 -5.78 18.01 13.69
CA TYR A 69 -6.93 18.86 13.36
C TYR A 69 -7.98 18.93 14.49
N ASP A 70 -7.77 18.21 15.60
CA ASP A 70 -8.74 18.04 16.70
C ASP A 70 -10.11 17.56 16.19
N GLU A 71 -10.08 16.69 15.17
CA GLU A 71 -11.27 16.17 14.50
C GLU A 71 -11.67 14.77 14.98
N PHE A 72 -12.95 14.44 14.79
CA PHE A 72 -13.49 13.13 15.11
C PHE A 72 -12.99 12.06 14.14
N ARG A 73 -13.03 10.80 14.62
CA ARG A 73 -12.57 9.63 13.87
C ARG A 73 -13.28 9.48 12.52
N GLU A 74 -14.56 9.82 12.45
CA GLU A 74 -15.39 9.74 11.25
C GLU A 74 -14.90 10.70 10.17
N ALA A 75 -14.51 11.92 10.55
CA ALA A 75 -13.94 12.89 9.62
C ALA A 75 -12.57 12.43 9.10
N ALA A 76 -11.74 11.86 9.97
CA ALA A 76 -10.47 11.25 9.59
C ALA A 76 -10.64 10.07 8.61
N ILE A 77 -11.65 9.22 8.81
CA ILE A 77 -11.98 8.13 7.89
C ILE A 77 -12.44 8.67 6.54
N HIS A 78 -13.33 9.66 6.53
CA HIS A 78 -13.82 10.28 5.31
C HIS A 78 -12.69 10.91 4.48
N GLU A 79 -11.79 11.65 5.13
CA GLU A 79 -10.61 12.21 4.46
C GLU A 79 -9.67 11.12 3.92
N CYS A 80 -9.48 10.03 4.67
CA CYS A 80 -8.70 8.88 4.20
C CYS A 80 -9.32 8.27 2.92
N GLN A 81 -10.62 8.03 2.93
CA GLN A 81 -11.35 7.47 1.78
C GLN A 81 -11.31 8.39 0.55
N LYS A 82 -11.43 9.70 0.77
CA LYS A 82 -11.29 10.70 -0.29
C LYS A 82 -9.90 10.62 -0.92
N ARG A 83 -8.82 10.60 -0.11
CA ARG A 83 -7.44 10.49 -0.59
C ARG A 83 -7.20 9.19 -1.36
N ILE A 84 -7.76 8.07 -0.90
CA ILE A 84 -7.70 6.78 -1.61
C ILE A 84 -8.37 6.91 -2.97
N THR A 85 -9.56 7.50 -3.02
CA THR A 85 -10.33 7.71 -4.26
C THR A 85 -9.58 8.59 -5.25
N ASP A 86 -8.98 9.68 -4.78
CA ASP A 86 -8.20 10.57 -5.63
C ASP A 86 -6.91 9.90 -6.11
N SER A 87 -6.26 9.09 -5.27
CA SER A 87 -5.08 8.29 -5.67
C SER A 87 -5.43 7.25 -6.74
N TRP A 88 -6.60 6.62 -6.67
CA TRP A 88 -7.08 5.71 -7.71
C TRP A 88 -7.26 6.39 -9.07
N LYS A 89 -7.76 7.64 -9.09
CA LYS A 89 -7.88 8.40 -10.34
C LYS A 89 -6.51 8.64 -10.97
N VAL A 90 -5.52 9.02 -10.16
CA VAL A 90 -4.13 9.22 -10.62
C VAL A 90 -3.54 7.91 -11.16
N ILE A 91 -3.68 6.79 -10.45
CA ILE A 91 -3.17 5.49 -10.93
C ILE A 91 -3.80 5.10 -12.27
N ASN A 92 -5.10 5.31 -12.43
CA ASN A 92 -5.80 5.01 -13.67
C ASN A 92 -5.32 5.90 -14.82
N GLU A 93 -5.11 7.19 -14.57
CA GLU A 93 -4.59 8.12 -15.56
C GLU A 93 -3.15 7.75 -15.97
N GLU A 94 -2.25 7.54 -15.01
CA GLU A 94 -0.85 7.17 -15.25
C GLU A 94 -0.71 5.84 -16.01
N CYS A 95 -1.62 4.88 -15.79
CA CYS A 95 -1.63 3.62 -16.55
C CYS A 95 -2.07 3.79 -18.02
N LEU A 96 -2.72 4.91 -18.36
CA LEU A 96 -3.21 5.22 -19.70
C LEU A 96 -2.32 6.21 -20.45
N MET A 97 -1.52 7.01 -19.72
CA MET A 97 -0.65 8.02 -20.31
C MET A 97 0.56 7.42 -21.03
N PRO A 98 1.03 8.03 -22.14
CA PRO A 98 2.29 7.62 -22.77
C PRO A 98 3.45 7.71 -21.78
N THR A 99 4.14 6.60 -21.57
CA THR A 99 5.23 6.49 -20.59
C THR A 99 6.38 5.67 -21.17
N ASN A 100 7.60 5.97 -20.70
CA ASN A 100 8.79 5.19 -21.01
C ASN A 100 8.85 3.87 -20.22
N VAL A 101 7.93 3.67 -19.27
CA VAL A 101 7.86 2.46 -18.45
C VAL A 101 7.05 1.39 -19.19
N PRO A 102 7.62 0.20 -19.45
CA PRO A 102 6.87 -0.87 -20.10
C PRO A 102 5.63 -1.30 -19.31
N MET A 103 4.52 -1.53 -20.01
CA MET A 103 3.22 -1.90 -19.41
C MET A 103 3.26 -3.07 -18.40
N PRO A 104 4.10 -4.12 -18.57
CA PRO A 104 4.22 -5.18 -17.56
C PRO A 104 4.58 -4.68 -16.15
N PHE A 105 5.37 -3.62 -16.05
CA PHE A 105 5.75 -3.02 -14.77
C PHE A 105 4.59 -2.26 -14.12
N LEU A 106 3.88 -1.46 -14.92
CA LEU A 106 2.69 -0.72 -14.47
C LEU A 106 1.59 -1.67 -14.04
N LYS A 107 1.31 -2.71 -14.84
CA LYS A 107 0.33 -3.75 -14.52
C LYS A 107 0.65 -4.45 -13.20
N ARG A 108 1.93 -4.61 -12.85
CA ARG A 108 2.32 -5.21 -11.57
C ARG A 108 2.03 -4.30 -10.38
N ILE A 109 2.32 -3.01 -10.49
CA ILE A 109 1.96 -2.02 -9.46
C ILE A 109 0.44 -1.96 -9.32
N PHE A 110 -0.28 -1.85 -10.43
CA PHE A 110 -1.74 -1.83 -10.45
C PHE A 110 -2.34 -3.06 -9.76
N ASN A 111 -1.88 -4.26 -10.12
CA ASN A 111 -2.35 -5.50 -9.51
C ASN A 111 -2.02 -5.58 -8.00
N LEU A 112 -0.87 -5.05 -7.56
CA LEU A 112 -0.54 -4.94 -6.14
C LEU A 112 -1.51 -4.00 -5.42
N THR A 113 -1.83 -2.85 -5.99
CA THR A 113 -2.83 -1.92 -5.44
C THR A 113 -4.20 -2.58 -5.33
N CYS A 114 -4.66 -3.28 -6.37
CA CYS A 114 -5.91 -4.06 -6.33
C CYS A 114 -5.89 -5.14 -5.25
N PHE A 115 -4.75 -5.83 -5.10
CA PHE A 115 -4.59 -6.87 -4.09
C PHE A 115 -4.70 -6.31 -2.66
N ILE A 116 -4.08 -5.15 -2.38
CA ILE A 116 -4.21 -4.47 -1.09
C ILE A 116 -5.67 -4.07 -0.83
N ASP A 117 -6.36 -3.53 -1.85
CA ASP A 117 -7.78 -3.18 -1.74
C ASP A 117 -8.62 -4.40 -1.34
N VAL A 118 -8.46 -5.54 -2.03
CA VAL A 118 -9.17 -6.79 -1.69
C VAL A 118 -8.91 -7.24 -0.25
N PHE A 119 -7.69 -7.08 0.25
CA PHE A 119 -7.31 -7.55 1.59
C PHE A 119 -7.92 -6.71 2.71
N TYR A 120 -8.04 -5.40 2.49
CA TYR A 120 -8.43 -4.45 3.54
C TYR A 120 -9.77 -3.75 3.30
N LYS A 121 -10.50 -4.07 2.22
CA LYS A 121 -11.77 -3.43 1.82
C LYS A 121 -12.77 -3.26 2.96
N ASP A 122 -13.08 -4.35 3.65
CA ASP A 122 -14.10 -4.36 4.70
C ASP A 122 -13.49 -4.44 6.10
N LYS A 123 -12.37 -5.16 6.23
CA LYS A 123 -11.67 -5.43 7.49
C LYS A 123 -10.25 -5.92 7.19
N ASP A 124 -9.44 -6.04 8.24
CA ASP A 124 -8.12 -6.67 8.16
C ASP A 124 -8.24 -8.19 7.90
N ASN A 125 -8.43 -8.57 6.64
CA ASN A 125 -8.47 -9.98 6.22
C ASN A 125 -7.07 -10.60 6.11
N PHE A 126 -6.01 -9.81 6.25
CA PHE A 126 -4.64 -10.31 6.25
C PHE A 126 -4.31 -10.95 7.60
N THR A 127 -4.40 -10.18 8.68
CA THR A 127 -4.16 -10.67 10.04
C THR A 127 -5.31 -11.57 10.51
N HIS A 128 -6.55 -11.23 10.16
CA HIS A 128 -7.76 -11.97 10.56
C HIS A 128 -8.37 -12.76 9.39
N SER A 129 -7.55 -13.62 8.77
CA SER A 129 -7.85 -14.36 7.53
C SER A 129 -8.92 -15.45 7.60
N LYS A 130 -9.56 -15.66 8.76
CA LYS A 130 -10.36 -16.86 9.04
C LYS A 130 -11.56 -17.10 8.12
N VAL A 131 -12.13 -16.04 7.53
CA VAL A 131 -13.37 -16.14 6.73
C VAL A 131 -13.10 -15.80 5.27
N ILE A 132 -13.05 -14.51 4.92
CA ILE A 132 -13.02 -14.06 3.52
C ILE A 132 -11.77 -14.58 2.81
N MET A 133 -10.59 -14.42 3.41
CA MET A 133 -9.33 -14.84 2.79
C MET A 133 -9.27 -16.35 2.54
N LYS A 134 -9.65 -17.16 3.53
CA LYS A 134 -9.69 -18.62 3.37
C LYS A 134 -10.69 -19.05 2.30
N THR A 135 -11.85 -18.41 2.21
CA THR A 135 -12.82 -18.69 1.15
C THR A 135 -12.26 -18.35 -0.22
N SER A 136 -11.63 -17.17 -0.38
CA SER A 136 -11.00 -16.77 -1.64
C SER A 136 -9.87 -17.72 -2.06
N ILE A 137 -9.02 -18.14 -1.12
CA ILE A 137 -7.94 -19.11 -1.40
C ILE A 137 -8.53 -20.45 -1.87
N LYS A 138 -9.58 -20.93 -1.20
CA LYS A 138 -10.25 -22.18 -1.60
C LYS A 138 -10.81 -22.08 -3.02
N ALA A 139 -11.59 -21.04 -3.30
CA ALA A 139 -12.19 -20.84 -4.62
C ALA A 139 -11.17 -20.64 -5.74
N LEU A 140 -10.00 -20.08 -5.46
CA LEU A 140 -8.97 -19.79 -6.48
C LEU A 140 -7.98 -20.93 -6.70
N LEU A 141 -7.63 -21.68 -5.65
CA LEU A 141 -6.48 -22.60 -5.66
C LEU A 141 -6.80 -24.05 -5.27
N ILE A 142 -8.00 -24.32 -4.74
CA ILE A 142 -8.36 -25.64 -4.20
C ILE A 142 -9.57 -26.22 -4.94
N ASP A 143 -10.66 -25.45 -4.99
CA ASP A 143 -11.93 -25.91 -5.53
C ASP A 143 -11.96 -25.69 -7.06
N PRO A 144 -12.11 -26.74 -7.88
CA PRO A 144 -12.17 -26.58 -9.33
C PRO A 144 -13.49 -25.95 -9.75
N VAL A 145 -13.47 -25.19 -10.85
CA VAL A 145 -14.69 -24.69 -11.48
C VAL A 145 -15.47 -25.89 -12.04
N PRO A 146 -16.76 -26.06 -11.71
CA PRO A 146 -17.58 -27.11 -12.28
C PRO A 146 -17.63 -26.97 -13.82
N ILE A 147 -17.44 -28.10 -14.51
CA ILE A 147 -17.49 -28.19 -15.98
C ILE A 147 -18.92 -28.54 -16.40
#